data_AF-A0A944D077-F1
#
_entry.id   AF-A0A944D077-F1
#
_cell.length_a   1.000
_cell.length_b   1.000
_cell.length_c   1.000
_cell.angle_alpha   90.00
_cell.angle_beta   90.00
_cell.angle_gamma   90.00
#
_symmetry.space_group_name_H-M   'P 1'
#
loop_
_entity.id
_entity.type
_entity.pdbx_description
1 polymer ?
#
loop_
_entity_poly.entity_id
_entity_poly.type
_entity_poly.pdbx_seq_one_letter_code
_entity_poly.pdbx_strand_id
1 'polypeptide(L)'
;MKKAIQILGGATLFVATVSSTFACTCANPGTPEEALKESSNVYTAKIKNIEVVIEKDSFYDYGKKKTAFYDKKLNKVTLEITDTFKGKNTSKTLYTNFVDGATCGMDFEKGKEYVIYDREDHGKHRTSICSRTANLKNAIEDLRVLKKKKFMENEGKTCKTATDGVNTYFGKNLETSTMIGEPENFVPEWKCLDKKEEKPKYCTREYDPVCGVDGKTYPNKCTAGEVKIAYEGQCKIYKTKEALLKAEPTCKAATDGVNTFFGKNLEAGTLMGYPENFVPEWKCLDKKEETPKICTLEYAPVCGVDGKTYGNKCAAGDTKIAYEGECKMKNGLSENENNQLQTLEKDILKRYKDLVHRVLKKYKANLAKLSTEKQREVNDKVLEKISKKIEEITYSNPQDVALSEKYAKIYNILSYLELKVKMVGNSIGVKNVDSVKKCDTTDSSSQCKK
;
A
#
# COMPACT_ATOMS: atom_id res chain seq x y z
N MET A 1 -51.18 21.41 -80.21
CA MET A 1 -49.86 20.76 -80.04
C MET A 1 -48.98 21.65 -79.17
N LYS A 2 -48.66 21.21 -77.95
CA LYS A 2 -47.36 21.41 -77.25
C LYS A 2 -47.49 20.79 -75.86
N LYS A 3 -46.70 19.73 -75.64
CA LYS A 3 -46.70 18.88 -74.45
C LYS A 3 -46.21 19.67 -73.23
N ALA A 4 -46.92 19.57 -72.11
CA ALA A 4 -46.43 19.97 -70.80
C ALA A 4 -45.36 18.95 -70.35
N ILE A 5 -44.12 19.39 -70.19
CA ILE A 5 -43.03 18.59 -69.63
C ILE A 5 -42.98 18.92 -68.13
N GLN A 6 -43.41 17.97 -67.30
CA GLN A 6 -43.13 18.01 -65.86
C GLN A 6 -41.64 17.71 -65.65
N ILE A 7 -40.90 18.69 -65.13
CA ILE A 7 -39.53 18.48 -64.65
C ILE A 7 -39.63 17.98 -63.21
N LEU A 8 -39.45 16.67 -63.02
CA LEU A 8 -39.16 16.08 -61.71
C LEU A 8 -37.76 16.56 -61.28
N GLY A 9 -37.71 17.48 -60.32
CA GLY A 9 -36.49 17.84 -59.61
C GLY A 9 -36.05 16.68 -58.71
N GLY A 10 -35.17 15.82 -59.23
CA GLY A 10 -34.49 14.81 -58.42
C GLY A 10 -33.50 15.48 -57.48
N ALA A 11 -33.89 15.64 -56.20
CA ALA A 11 -32.95 15.96 -55.13
C ALA A 11 -31.99 14.76 -54.96
N THR A 12 -30.82 14.85 -55.60
CA THR A 12 -29.73 13.92 -55.38
C THR A 12 -29.17 14.19 -54.00
N LEU A 13 -29.64 13.39 -53.03
CA LEU A 13 -29.08 13.31 -51.69
C LEU A 13 -27.63 12.85 -51.84
N PHE A 14 -26.67 13.78 -51.75
CA PHE A 14 -25.26 13.44 -51.60
C PHE A 14 -25.10 12.74 -50.25
N VAL A 15 -25.15 11.41 -50.27
CA VAL A 15 -24.70 10.60 -49.13
C VAL A 15 -23.19 10.79 -49.05
N ALA A 16 -22.76 11.74 -48.23
CA ALA A 16 -21.37 11.85 -47.85
C ALA A 16 -20.97 10.51 -47.22
N THR A 17 -20.17 9.73 -47.94
CA THR A 17 -19.52 8.55 -47.38
C THR A 17 -18.55 9.05 -46.32
N VAL A 18 -19.00 9.02 -45.06
CA VAL A 18 -18.14 9.28 -43.92
C VAL A 18 -17.04 8.23 -43.98
N SER A 19 -15.85 8.64 -44.38
CA SER A 19 -14.66 7.79 -44.33
C SER A 19 -14.42 7.51 -42.86
N SER A 20 -14.69 6.28 -42.43
CA SER A 20 -14.43 5.83 -41.07
C SER A 20 -12.97 6.09 -40.74
N THR A 21 -12.71 7.10 -39.91
CA THR A 21 -11.38 7.32 -39.34
C THR A 21 -11.13 6.18 -38.38
N PHE A 22 -10.16 5.32 -38.71
CA PHE A 22 -9.73 4.25 -37.82
C PHE A 22 -9.10 4.87 -36.57
N ALA A 23 -9.79 4.76 -35.43
CA ALA A 23 -9.18 5.03 -34.14
C ALA A 23 -8.01 4.04 -33.89
N CYS A 24 -7.07 4.41 -33.02
CA CYS A 24 -6.02 3.48 -32.63
C CYS A 24 -6.59 2.26 -31.89
N THR A 25 -6.51 1.10 -32.53
CA THR A 25 -6.80 -0.19 -31.91
C THR A 25 -5.47 -0.78 -31.41
N CYS A 26 -5.17 -0.61 -30.13
CA CYS A 26 -4.00 -1.22 -29.53
C CYS A 26 -4.23 -2.72 -29.29
N ALA A 27 -3.21 -3.55 -29.53
CA ALA A 27 -3.16 -4.86 -28.91
C ALA A 27 -3.03 -4.68 -27.39
N ASN A 28 -3.68 -5.55 -26.61
CA ASN A 28 -3.59 -5.54 -25.15
C ASN A 28 -2.09 -5.55 -24.75
N PRO A 29 -1.59 -4.57 -23.98
CA PRO A 29 -0.15 -4.37 -23.77
C PRO A 29 0.53 -5.44 -22.88
N GLY A 30 -0.13 -6.59 -22.65
CA GLY A 30 0.38 -7.73 -21.89
C GLY A 30 0.43 -7.48 -20.39
N THR A 31 1.04 -8.41 -19.66
CA THR A 31 1.35 -8.28 -18.22
C THR A 31 2.52 -7.30 -17.99
N PRO A 32 2.70 -6.75 -16.76
CA PRO A 32 3.88 -5.93 -16.45
C PRO A 32 5.20 -6.65 -16.75
N GLU A 33 5.27 -7.96 -16.51
CA GLU A 33 6.45 -8.80 -16.79
C GLU A 33 6.77 -8.88 -18.29
N GLU A 34 5.74 -9.05 -19.13
CA GLU A 34 5.88 -9.08 -20.60
C GLU A 34 6.31 -7.72 -21.13
N ALA A 35 5.63 -6.63 -20.72
CA ALA A 35 5.97 -5.28 -21.12
C ALA A 35 7.39 -4.89 -20.69
N LEU A 36 7.80 -5.29 -19.47
CA LEU A 36 9.15 -5.10 -18.96
C LEU A 36 10.17 -5.85 -19.81
N LYS A 37 9.85 -7.05 -20.32
CA LYS A 37 10.74 -7.82 -21.20
C LYS A 37 10.91 -7.14 -22.55
N GLU A 38 9.81 -6.66 -23.14
CA GLU A 38 9.79 -6.04 -24.47
C GLU A 38 10.36 -4.61 -24.52
N SER A 39 10.27 -3.86 -23.43
CA SER A 39 10.67 -2.45 -23.40
C SER A 39 12.19 -2.31 -23.34
N SER A 40 12.75 -1.26 -23.96
CA SER A 40 14.18 -0.96 -23.83
C SER A 40 14.49 -0.49 -22.40
N ASN A 41 13.69 0.43 -21.88
CA ASN A 41 13.82 0.94 -20.52
C ASN A 41 12.46 1.01 -19.83
N VAL A 42 12.48 0.86 -18.50
CA VAL A 42 11.30 1.00 -17.63
C VAL A 42 11.67 1.77 -16.37
N TYR A 43 10.95 2.86 -16.11
CA TYR A 43 11.27 3.83 -15.06
C TYR A 43 10.04 4.63 -14.67
N THR A 44 10.08 5.28 -13.52
CA THR A 44 9.09 6.30 -13.14
C THR A 44 9.68 7.69 -13.31
N ALA A 45 8.87 8.63 -13.79
CA ALA A 45 9.32 10.00 -14.00
C ALA A 45 8.20 11.01 -13.83
N LYS A 46 8.59 12.22 -13.41
CA LYS A 46 7.73 13.41 -13.42
C LYS A 46 7.90 14.17 -14.72
N ILE A 47 6.79 14.57 -15.33
CA ILE A 47 6.80 15.32 -16.59
C ILE A 47 7.14 16.78 -16.32
N LYS A 48 8.28 17.27 -16.84
CA LYS A 48 8.74 18.66 -16.67
C LYS A 48 8.25 19.58 -17.77
N ASN A 49 8.36 19.14 -19.02
CA ASN A 49 7.99 19.94 -20.17
C ASN A 49 7.50 19.07 -21.32
N ILE A 50 6.63 19.64 -22.16
CA ILE A 50 6.10 18.99 -23.36
C ILE A 50 6.19 20.02 -24.48
N GLU A 51 6.87 19.66 -25.57
CA GLU A 51 7.05 20.51 -26.74
C GLU A 51 6.62 19.74 -27.99
N VAL A 52 5.94 20.42 -28.92
CA VAL A 52 5.64 19.83 -30.22
C VAL A 52 6.82 20.06 -31.15
N VAL A 53 7.38 18.99 -31.71
CA VAL A 53 8.44 19.02 -32.71
C VAL A 53 7.91 18.47 -34.04
N ILE A 54 8.44 18.99 -35.14
CA ILE A 54 8.08 18.59 -36.49
C ILE A 54 9.27 17.85 -37.11
N GLU A 55 9.03 16.65 -37.62
CA GLU A 55 10.01 15.83 -38.31
C GLU A 55 9.51 15.47 -39.70
N LYS A 56 10.39 15.39 -40.69
CA LYS A 56 10.02 14.90 -42.02
C LYS A 56 9.98 13.38 -42.00
N ASP A 57 8.84 12.81 -42.36
CA ASP A 57 8.65 11.36 -42.55
C ASP A 57 8.26 11.09 -44.00
N SER A 58 8.33 9.83 -44.42
CA SER A 58 8.06 9.44 -45.80
C SER A 58 7.20 8.19 -45.89
N PHE A 59 6.36 8.11 -46.92
CA PHE A 59 5.62 6.89 -47.25
C PHE A 59 5.72 6.61 -48.74
N TYR A 60 5.67 5.33 -49.10
CA TYR A 60 5.61 4.93 -50.50
C TYR A 60 4.17 4.96 -51.00
N ASP A 61 3.85 5.88 -51.90
CA ASP A 61 2.55 5.96 -52.57
C ASP A 61 2.51 4.91 -53.68
N TYR A 62 1.89 3.76 -53.40
CA TYR A 62 1.74 2.67 -54.36
C TYR A 62 0.92 3.05 -55.60
N GLY A 63 -0.04 3.98 -55.46
CA GLY A 63 -0.85 4.47 -56.57
C GLY A 63 -0.05 5.35 -57.54
N LYS A 64 0.85 6.17 -57.00
CA LYS A 64 1.73 7.05 -57.80
C LYS A 64 3.13 6.48 -58.05
N LYS A 65 3.42 5.27 -57.53
CA LYS A 65 4.73 4.60 -57.57
C LYS A 65 5.89 5.53 -57.19
N LYS A 66 5.72 6.32 -56.13
CA LYS A 66 6.73 7.29 -55.67
C LYS A 66 6.71 7.46 -54.17
N THR A 67 7.85 7.80 -53.58
CA THR A 67 7.94 8.21 -52.18
C THR A 67 7.43 9.64 -52.02
N ALA A 68 6.48 9.85 -51.12
CA ALA A 68 6.00 11.15 -50.72
C ALA A 68 6.52 11.47 -49.31
N PHE A 69 6.87 12.73 -49.07
CA PHE A 69 7.33 13.23 -47.77
C PHE A 69 6.24 14.08 -47.13
N TYR A 70 6.13 14.01 -45.81
CA TYR A 70 5.19 14.81 -45.04
C TYR A 70 5.78 15.21 -43.69
N ASP A 71 5.23 16.27 -43.11
CA ASP A 71 5.61 16.77 -41.80
C ASP A 71 4.85 16.01 -40.72
N LYS A 72 5.58 15.22 -39.92
CA LYS A 72 5.08 14.44 -38.80
C LYS A 72 5.28 15.22 -37.50
N LYS A 73 4.19 15.44 -36.78
CA LYS A 73 4.20 16.07 -35.46
C LYS A 73 4.45 15.03 -34.38
N LEU A 74 5.38 15.32 -33.48
CA LEU A 74 5.68 14.52 -32.30
C LEU A 74 5.66 15.40 -31.06
N ASN A 75 5.27 14.83 -29.93
CA ASN A 75 5.48 15.42 -28.62
C ASN A 75 6.86 14.98 -28.11
N LYS A 76 7.73 15.94 -27.84
CA LYS A 76 9.00 15.78 -27.13
C LYS A 76 8.76 16.11 -25.65
N VAL A 77 8.92 15.10 -24.81
CA VAL A 77 8.60 15.15 -23.38
C VAL A 77 9.89 15.15 -22.58
N THR A 78 10.09 16.17 -21.77
CA THR A 78 11.23 16.29 -20.86
C THR A 78 10.86 15.73 -19.49
N LEU A 79 11.72 14.87 -18.97
CA LEU A 79 11.45 14.02 -17.81
C LEU A 79 12.43 14.31 -16.65
N GLU A 80 11.90 14.23 -15.44
CA GLU A 80 12.68 14.06 -14.21
C GLU A 80 12.49 12.63 -13.73
N ILE A 81 13.48 11.79 -13.99
CA ILE A 81 13.46 10.37 -13.60
C ILE A 81 13.55 10.29 -12.09
N THR A 82 12.60 9.56 -11.49
CA THR A 82 12.51 9.35 -10.04
C THR A 82 13.06 7.99 -9.66
N ASP A 83 12.83 6.96 -10.49
CA ASP A 83 13.22 5.59 -10.19
C ASP A 83 13.41 4.80 -11.48
N THR A 84 14.46 3.96 -11.54
CA THR A 84 14.74 3.10 -12.72
C THR A 84 14.60 1.62 -12.36
N PHE A 85 13.91 0.86 -13.21
CA PHE A 85 13.66 -0.59 -13.06
C PHE A 85 14.30 -1.42 -14.18
N LYS A 86 14.48 -0.84 -15.37
CA LYS A 86 15.21 -1.43 -16.49
C LYS A 86 15.87 -0.33 -17.31
N GLY A 87 17.10 -0.60 -17.78
CA GLY A 87 17.87 0.33 -18.59
C GLY A 87 18.96 1.04 -17.82
N LYS A 88 20.16 1.20 -18.41
CA LYS A 88 21.33 1.83 -17.77
C LYS A 88 21.47 3.32 -18.12
N ASN A 89 20.92 3.76 -19.26
CA ASN A 89 21.03 5.11 -19.79
C ASN A 89 19.64 5.66 -20.14
N THR A 90 18.77 5.83 -19.14
CA THR A 90 17.46 6.41 -19.35
C THR A 90 17.59 7.86 -19.80
N SER A 91 17.15 8.14 -21.02
CA SER A 91 17.12 9.49 -21.58
C SER A 91 16.15 10.37 -20.80
N LYS A 92 16.54 11.62 -20.52
CA LYS A 92 15.63 12.64 -19.96
C LYS A 92 14.62 13.17 -20.99
N THR A 93 14.67 12.65 -22.21
CA THR A 93 13.78 13.02 -23.33
C THR A 93 13.09 11.78 -23.86
N LEU A 94 11.77 11.85 -23.96
CA LEU A 94 10.88 10.82 -24.51
C LEU A 94 10.05 11.40 -25.64
N TYR A 95 9.80 10.60 -26.68
CA TYR A 95 9.00 11.02 -27.84
C TYR A 95 7.70 10.22 -27.91
N THR A 96 6.61 10.87 -28.30
CA THR A 96 5.35 10.20 -28.62
C THR A 96 4.65 10.92 -29.77
N ASN A 97 3.74 10.24 -30.47
CA ASN A 97 3.00 10.87 -31.56
C ASN A 97 2.10 11.99 -31.01
N PHE A 98 1.79 12.98 -31.86
CA PHE A 98 0.89 14.07 -31.50
C PHE A 98 -0.56 13.59 -31.38
N VAL A 99 -1.26 13.96 -30.30
CA VAL A 99 -2.62 13.50 -30.02
C VAL A 99 -3.64 14.29 -30.86
N ASP A 100 -4.06 13.72 -31.98
CA ASP A 100 -5.02 14.31 -32.94
C ASP A 100 -6.22 13.39 -33.24
N GLY A 101 -6.44 12.37 -32.40
CA GLY A 101 -7.55 11.41 -32.53
C GLY A 101 -7.32 10.27 -33.53
N ALA A 102 -6.31 10.36 -34.41
CA ALA A 102 -5.98 9.32 -35.39
C ALA A 102 -4.63 8.63 -35.12
N THR A 103 -3.75 9.20 -34.28
CA THR A 103 -2.47 8.58 -33.91
C THR A 103 -2.48 7.99 -32.50
N CYS A 104 -1.59 7.03 -32.25
CA CYS A 104 -1.46 6.38 -30.93
C CYS A 104 -0.54 7.20 -30.01
N GLY A 105 -0.66 8.52 -30.07
CA GLY A 105 0.08 9.46 -29.23
C GLY A 105 -0.34 9.36 -27.77
N MET A 106 0.62 9.42 -26.85
CA MET A 106 0.36 9.49 -25.42
C MET A 106 0.20 10.94 -24.98
N ASP A 107 -0.91 11.24 -24.30
CA ASP A 107 -1.15 12.55 -23.74
C ASP A 107 -0.57 12.65 -22.33
N PHE A 108 0.51 13.39 -22.18
CA PHE A 108 1.16 13.60 -20.90
C PHE A 108 0.68 14.89 -20.26
N GLU A 109 0.52 14.88 -18.94
CA GLU A 109 0.23 16.08 -18.17
C GLU A 109 1.49 16.61 -17.47
N LYS A 110 1.81 17.88 -17.69
CA LYS A 110 2.92 18.55 -17.01
C LYS A 110 2.74 18.50 -15.49
N GLY A 111 3.80 18.13 -14.78
CA GLY A 111 3.82 18.02 -13.32
C GLY A 111 3.27 16.71 -12.76
N LYS A 112 2.65 15.85 -13.56
CA LYS A 112 2.22 14.51 -13.15
C LYS A 112 3.35 13.50 -13.26
N GLU A 113 3.16 12.37 -12.60
CA GLU A 113 4.13 11.27 -12.55
C GLU A 113 3.57 10.02 -13.23
N TYR A 114 4.45 9.32 -13.94
CA TYR A 114 4.11 8.15 -14.76
C TYR A 114 5.10 7.02 -14.52
N VAL A 115 4.63 5.78 -14.66
CA VAL A 115 5.51 4.66 -15.05
C VAL A 115 5.62 4.67 -16.56
N ILE A 116 6.84 4.61 -17.08
CA ILE A 116 7.14 4.74 -18.51
C ILE A 116 7.83 3.46 -18.98
N TYR A 117 7.20 2.85 -19.98
CA TYR A 117 7.72 1.74 -20.77
C TYR A 117 8.11 2.32 -22.13
N ASP A 118 9.41 2.54 -22.34
CA ASP A 118 9.92 3.05 -23.61
C ASP A 118 10.54 1.95 -24.47
N ARG A 119 10.50 2.19 -25.79
CA ARG A 119 11.27 1.43 -26.77
C ARG A 119 12.23 2.38 -27.45
N GLU A 120 13.46 1.94 -27.63
CA GLU A 120 14.44 2.66 -28.42
C GLU A 120 14.19 2.38 -29.91
N ASP A 121 14.04 3.44 -30.67
CA ASP A 121 13.80 3.42 -32.11
C ASP A 121 14.68 4.49 -32.77
N HIS A 122 15.67 4.06 -33.55
CA HIS A 122 16.65 4.93 -34.21
C HIS A 122 17.30 5.99 -33.28
N GLY A 123 17.71 5.57 -32.08
CA GLY A 123 18.35 6.44 -31.07
C GLY A 123 17.38 7.39 -30.34
N LYS A 124 16.06 7.24 -30.55
CA LYS A 124 15.03 7.97 -29.80
C LYS A 124 14.25 6.99 -28.93
N HIS A 125 14.00 7.40 -27.69
CA HIS A 125 13.12 6.68 -26.79
C HIS A 125 11.68 7.09 -27.08
N ARG A 126 10.83 6.11 -27.41
CA ARG A 126 9.43 6.33 -27.78
C ARG A 126 8.47 5.58 -26.87
N THR A 127 7.30 6.17 -26.65
CA THR A 127 6.17 5.49 -26.01
C THR A 127 4.85 5.89 -26.67
N SER A 128 3.79 5.14 -26.37
CA SER A 128 2.46 5.32 -26.95
C SER A 128 1.38 4.86 -25.98
N ILE A 129 0.11 5.18 -26.28
CA ILE A 129 -1.05 4.62 -25.58
C ILE A 129 -1.16 3.09 -25.68
N CYS A 130 -0.42 2.47 -26.60
CA CYS A 130 -0.37 1.01 -26.74
C CYS A 130 0.75 0.38 -25.90
N SER A 131 1.53 1.18 -25.16
CA SER A 131 2.43 0.67 -24.14
C SER A 131 1.71 0.53 -22.80
N ARG A 132 2.33 -0.13 -21.82
CA ARG A 132 1.86 -0.10 -20.42
C ARG A 132 2.20 1.22 -19.69
N THR A 133 2.67 2.26 -20.39
CA THR A 133 2.94 3.56 -19.78
C THR A 133 1.64 4.16 -19.26
N ALA A 134 1.63 4.54 -17.98
CA ALA A 134 0.44 5.00 -17.30
C ALA A 134 0.79 5.98 -16.17
N ASN A 135 -0.16 6.84 -15.81
CA ASN A 135 -0.05 7.68 -14.62
C ASN A 135 0.14 6.79 -13.39
N LEU A 136 1.01 7.19 -12.44
CA LEU A 136 1.30 6.36 -11.26
C LEU A 136 0.06 5.92 -10.50
N LYS A 137 -0.97 6.78 -10.42
CA LYS A 137 -2.24 6.45 -9.76
C LYS A 137 -2.97 5.24 -10.37
N ASN A 138 -2.75 4.98 -11.65
CA ASN A 138 -3.38 3.90 -12.41
C ASN A 138 -2.42 2.72 -12.65
N ALA A 139 -1.20 2.78 -12.14
CA ALA A 139 -0.12 1.84 -12.45
C ALA A 139 0.23 0.94 -11.26
N ILE A 140 -0.70 0.69 -10.34
CA ILE A 140 -0.41 -0.05 -9.11
C ILE A 140 0.07 -1.48 -9.40
N GLU A 141 -0.57 -2.16 -10.36
CA GLU A 141 -0.16 -3.50 -10.80
C GLU A 141 1.29 -3.51 -11.27
N ASP A 142 1.65 -2.57 -12.14
CA ASP A 142 3.01 -2.39 -12.64
C ASP A 142 4.00 -2.11 -11.51
N LEU A 143 3.67 -1.18 -10.61
CA LEU A 143 4.54 -0.81 -9.51
C LEU A 143 4.80 -1.97 -8.55
N ARG A 144 3.82 -2.84 -8.28
CA ARG A 144 4.03 -4.05 -7.46
C ARG A 144 5.08 -4.96 -8.08
N VAL A 145 4.95 -5.26 -9.37
CA VAL A 145 5.86 -6.13 -10.10
C VAL A 145 7.26 -5.51 -10.18
N LEU A 146 7.32 -4.25 -10.61
CA LEU A 146 8.57 -3.53 -10.84
C LEU A 146 9.37 -3.32 -9.55
N LYS A 147 8.72 -2.86 -8.47
CA LYS A 147 9.39 -2.66 -7.17
C LYS A 147 9.86 -3.97 -6.56
N LYS A 148 9.04 -5.03 -6.61
CA LYS A 148 9.43 -6.36 -6.13
C LYS A 148 10.63 -6.91 -6.91
N LYS A 149 10.61 -6.81 -8.23
CA LYS A 149 11.71 -7.27 -9.07
C LYS A 149 13.01 -6.51 -8.78
N LYS A 150 12.94 -5.18 -8.72
CA LYS A 150 14.09 -4.32 -8.39
C LYS A 150 14.67 -4.68 -7.01
N PHE A 151 13.81 -4.88 -6.02
CA PHE A 151 14.23 -5.36 -4.71
C PHE A 151 14.96 -6.71 -4.79
N MET A 152 14.39 -7.67 -5.50
CA MET A 152 15.00 -9.00 -5.67
C MET A 152 16.33 -8.98 -6.44
N GLU A 153 16.50 -8.07 -7.40
CA GLU A 153 17.75 -7.90 -8.14
C GLU A 153 18.84 -7.26 -7.28
N ASN A 154 18.49 -6.29 -6.44
CA ASN A 154 19.44 -5.53 -5.62
C ASN A 154 19.88 -6.29 -4.37
N GLU A 155 18.93 -6.75 -3.56
CA GLU A 155 19.25 -7.29 -2.23
C GLU A 155 18.35 -8.43 -1.76
N GLY A 156 17.13 -8.55 -2.27
CA GLY A 156 16.12 -9.48 -1.78
C GLY A 156 16.55 -10.95 -1.79
N LYS A 157 17.43 -11.37 -2.71
CA LYS A 157 18.02 -12.73 -2.76
C LYS A 157 18.87 -13.07 -1.53
N THR A 158 19.43 -12.06 -0.87
CA THR A 158 20.33 -12.23 0.28
C THR A 158 19.62 -12.05 1.62
N CYS A 159 18.41 -11.51 1.61
CA CYS A 159 17.69 -11.16 2.82
C CYS A 159 17.07 -12.40 3.46
N LYS A 160 17.36 -12.59 4.75
CA LYS A 160 16.74 -13.62 5.57
C LYS A 160 15.30 -13.25 5.91
N THR A 161 15.02 -11.95 6.00
CA THR A 161 13.71 -11.41 6.31
C THR A 161 13.48 -10.10 5.58
N ALA A 162 12.35 -9.95 4.91
CA ALA A 162 11.98 -8.72 4.22
C ALA A 162 10.55 -8.30 4.55
N THR A 163 10.23 -7.04 4.35
CA THR A 163 8.86 -6.52 4.38
C THR A 163 8.56 -5.76 3.10
N ASP A 164 7.33 -5.79 2.63
CA ASP A 164 6.82 -4.91 1.56
C ASP A 164 6.15 -3.63 2.14
N GLY A 165 6.19 -3.45 3.47
CA GLY A 165 5.51 -2.38 4.19
C GLY A 165 4.17 -2.78 4.84
N VAL A 166 3.63 -3.95 4.51
CA VAL A 166 2.38 -4.52 5.08
C VAL A 166 2.60 -5.95 5.56
N ASN A 167 3.26 -6.76 4.75
CA ASN A 167 3.58 -8.15 4.95
C ASN A 167 5.06 -8.33 5.32
N THR A 168 5.35 -9.42 6.04
CA THR A 168 6.72 -9.85 6.34
C THR A 168 6.98 -11.21 5.72
N TYR A 169 8.11 -11.34 5.04
CA TYR A 169 8.51 -12.48 4.23
C TYR A 169 9.78 -13.11 4.80
N PHE A 170 9.79 -14.45 4.86
CA PHE A 170 10.90 -15.22 5.40
C PHE A 170 11.55 -16.12 4.35
N GLY A 171 12.87 -16.29 4.47
CA GLY A 171 13.65 -17.21 3.66
C GLY A 171 14.20 -16.60 2.38
N LYS A 172 15.15 -17.32 1.75
CA LYS A 172 15.98 -16.85 0.61
C LYS A 172 15.19 -16.45 -0.64
N ASN A 173 13.89 -16.80 -0.73
CA ASN A 173 13.03 -16.56 -1.89
C ASN A 173 11.69 -15.87 -1.59
N LEU A 174 11.46 -15.33 -0.38
CA LEU A 174 10.17 -14.68 0.01
C LEU A 174 8.91 -15.57 -0.13
N GLU A 175 9.04 -16.86 -0.44
CA GLU A 175 7.93 -17.76 -0.81
C GLU A 175 7.06 -18.22 0.37
N THR A 176 7.49 -17.97 1.61
CA THR A 176 6.76 -18.36 2.81
C THR A 176 6.46 -17.14 3.68
N SER A 177 5.46 -16.36 3.29
CA SER A 177 4.94 -15.25 4.09
C SER A 177 3.48 -15.46 4.47
N THR A 178 3.09 -14.86 5.59
CA THR A 178 1.70 -14.61 5.94
C THR A 178 1.26 -13.38 5.14
N MET A 179 0.48 -13.60 4.09
CA MET A 179 -0.09 -12.51 3.29
C MET A 179 -1.38 -12.02 3.95
N ILE A 180 -1.34 -10.82 4.52
CA ILE A 180 -2.50 -9.95 4.59
C ILE A 180 -2.65 -9.40 3.17
N GLY A 181 -3.81 -9.61 2.53
CA GLY A 181 -4.00 -9.26 1.12
C GLY A 181 -3.57 -7.82 0.84
N GLU A 182 -2.80 -7.61 -0.23
CA GLU A 182 -2.40 -6.26 -0.64
C GLU A 182 -3.64 -5.47 -1.07
N PRO A 183 -3.89 -4.26 -0.50
CA PRO A 183 -4.99 -3.43 -0.94
C PRO A 183 -4.90 -3.05 -2.43
N GLU A 184 -6.04 -2.82 -3.09
CA GLU A 184 -6.09 -2.56 -4.54
C GLU A 184 -5.18 -1.41 -5.00
N ASN A 185 -4.93 -0.40 -4.16
CA ASN A 185 -4.04 0.73 -4.48
C ASN A 185 -2.76 0.80 -3.63
N PHE A 186 -2.40 -0.30 -2.98
CA PHE A 186 -1.15 -0.38 -2.24
C PHE A 186 0.04 -0.56 -3.17
N VAL A 187 1.03 0.33 -3.03
CA VAL A 187 2.33 0.22 -3.71
C VAL A 187 3.35 -0.25 -2.67
N PRO A 188 3.94 -1.44 -2.84
CA PRO A 188 4.84 -2.01 -1.86
C PRO A 188 6.15 -1.24 -1.73
N GLU A 189 6.64 -1.11 -0.51
CA GLU A 189 7.97 -0.63 -0.16
C GLU A 189 8.81 -1.77 0.40
N TRP A 190 9.52 -2.45 -0.50
CA TRP A 190 10.36 -3.58 -0.13
C TRP A 190 11.61 -3.16 0.62
N LYS A 191 11.83 -3.74 1.81
CA LYS A 191 13.00 -3.50 2.68
C LYS A 191 13.44 -4.80 3.35
N CYS A 192 14.75 -4.98 3.51
CA CYS A 192 15.30 -6.07 4.31
C CYS A 192 15.29 -5.70 5.79
N LEU A 193 14.75 -6.58 6.64
CA LEU A 193 14.70 -6.38 8.09
C LEU A 193 15.97 -6.91 8.79
N ASP A 194 16.72 -7.79 8.13
CA ASP A 194 17.94 -8.39 8.66
C ASP A 194 19.21 -7.58 8.36
N LYS A 195 19.12 -6.57 7.50
CA LYS A 195 20.22 -5.62 7.32
C LYS A 195 20.24 -4.63 8.48
N LYS A 196 21.27 -4.68 9.32
CA LYS A 196 21.66 -3.52 10.13
C LYS A 196 21.86 -2.35 9.16
N GLU A 197 21.15 -1.24 9.37
CA GLU A 197 21.43 0.00 8.64
C GLU A 197 22.94 0.28 8.71
N GLU A 198 23.62 0.34 7.55
CA GLU A 198 24.99 0.81 7.51
C GLU A 198 24.98 2.30 7.83
N LYS A 199 25.22 2.61 9.10
CA LYS A 199 25.22 3.97 9.59
C LYS A 199 26.42 4.73 9.00
N PRO A 200 26.24 6.01 8.64
CA PRO A 200 27.31 6.80 8.06
C PRO A 200 28.50 6.88 9.02
N LYS A 201 29.69 6.55 8.51
CA LYS A 201 30.97 6.55 9.27
C LYS A 201 31.35 7.93 9.81
N TYR A 202 30.73 8.98 9.28
CA TYR A 202 30.95 10.36 9.65
C TYR A 202 29.61 11.06 9.86
N CYS A 203 29.50 11.81 10.95
CA CYS A 203 28.32 12.60 11.28
C CYS A 203 28.59 14.08 11.06
N THR A 204 27.59 14.79 10.53
CA THR A 204 27.59 16.26 10.54
C THR A 204 27.49 16.77 11.98
N ARG A 205 27.95 18.01 12.23
CA ARG A 205 27.86 18.68 13.54
C ARG A 205 26.56 19.46 13.71
N GLU A 206 25.58 19.21 12.84
CA GLU A 206 24.24 19.78 12.93
C GLU A 206 23.54 19.31 14.21
N TYR A 207 22.80 20.20 14.84
CA TYR A 207 22.17 19.95 16.14
C TYR A 207 20.66 19.78 15.98
N ASP A 208 20.27 18.54 15.68
CA ASP A 208 18.89 18.06 15.60
C ASP A 208 18.69 16.95 16.64
N PRO A 209 18.55 17.32 17.92
CA PRO A 209 18.73 16.37 19.01
C PRO A 209 17.70 15.26 18.96
N VAL A 210 18.10 14.07 19.39
CA VAL A 210 17.22 12.89 19.48
C VAL A 210 17.44 12.17 20.81
N CYS A 211 16.37 11.62 21.37
CA CYS A 211 16.43 10.79 22.56
C CYS A 211 16.56 9.33 22.15
N GLY A 212 17.60 8.64 22.58
CA GLY A 212 17.78 7.20 22.38
C GLY A 212 16.90 6.37 23.30
N VAL A 213 16.65 5.11 22.93
CA VAL A 213 15.97 4.13 23.81
C VAL A 213 16.77 3.78 25.07
N ASP A 214 18.05 4.15 25.09
CA ASP A 214 18.93 4.11 26.26
C ASP A 214 18.75 5.34 27.19
N GLY A 215 17.82 6.24 26.85
CA GLY A 215 17.56 7.46 27.59
C GLY A 215 18.66 8.52 27.45
N LYS A 216 19.58 8.42 26.48
CA LYS A 216 20.59 9.46 26.23
C LYS A 216 20.16 10.39 25.11
N THR A 217 20.44 11.67 25.28
CA THR A 217 20.25 12.67 24.22
C THR A 217 21.48 12.66 23.32
N TYR A 218 21.26 12.49 22.03
CA TYR A 218 22.30 12.57 21.01
C TYR A 218 22.14 13.86 20.19
N PRO A 219 23.23 14.56 19.85
CA PRO A 219 23.18 15.80 19.04
C PRO A 219 22.40 15.67 17.73
N ASN A 220 22.46 14.49 17.09
CA ASN A 220 21.66 14.14 15.92
C ASN A 220 21.53 12.61 15.75
N LYS A 221 20.62 12.17 14.87
CA LYS A 221 20.38 10.75 14.56
C LYS A 221 21.64 9.97 14.20
N CYS A 222 22.61 10.61 13.54
CA CYS A 222 23.87 9.98 13.19
C CYS A 222 24.75 9.72 14.43
N THR A 223 24.89 10.71 15.30
CA THR A 223 25.71 10.59 16.53
C THR A 223 25.17 9.57 17.53
N ALA A 224 23.91 9.15 17.40
CA ALA A 224 23.33 8.06 18.19
C ALA A 224 23.97 6.70 17.92
N GLY A 225 24.78 6.55 16.87
CA GLY A 225 25.50 5.30 16.61
C GLY A 225 24.51 4.14 16.52
N GLU A 226 24.77 2.99 17.16
CA GLU A 226 23.87 1.82 17.14
C GLU A 226 22.59 1.99 17.99
N VAL A 227 22.45 3.06 18.77
CA VAL A 227 21.30 3.26 19.66
C VAL A 227 20.04 3.55 18.83
N LYS A 228 18.97 2.78 19.07
CA LYS A 228 17.65 3.06 18.46
C LYS A 228 17.13 4.39 19.01
N ILE A 229 16.56 5.23 18.14
CA ILE A 229 15.95 6.49 18.55
C ILE A 229 14.57 6.20 19.14
N ALA A 230 14.34 6.69 20.36
CA ALA A 230 13.03 6.70 21.01
C ALA A 230 12.14 7.81 20.43
N TYR A 231 12.64 9.04 20.39
CA TYR A 231 11.90 10.21 19.84
C TYR A 231 12.83 11.35 19.43
N GLU A 232 12.28 12.28 18.62
CA GLU A 232 12.96 13.51 18.25
C GLU A 232 12.88 14.55 19.39
N GLY A 233 13.98 15.27 19.60
CA GLY A 233 14.20 16.17 20.72
C GLY A 233 15.08 15.57 21.82
N GLN A 234 15.44 16.40 22.80
CA GLN A 234 16.23 15.98 23.95
C GLN A 234 15.41 15.06 24.88
N CYS A 235 16.07 14.12 25.54
CA CYS A 235 15.42 13.29 26.54
C CYS A 235 14.88 14.14 27.70
N LYS A 236 13.60 13.99 28.01
CA LYS A 236 12.98 14.59 29.21
C LYS A 236 13.33 13.77 30.44
N ILE A 237 13.92 14.41 31.45
CA ILE A 237 14.38 13.78 32.68
C ILE A 237 13.45 14.15 33.83
N TYR A 238 13.01 13.14 34.58
CA TYR A 238 12.15 13.27 35.74
C TYR A 238 12.88 12.72 36.97
N LYS A 239 12.84 13.46 38.09
CA LYS A 239 13.56 13.08 39.32
C LYS A 239 12.91 11.92 40.06
N THR A 240 11.61 11.69 39.86
CA THR A 240 10.89 10.59 40.49
C THR A 240 9.93 9.96 39.50
N LYS A 241 9.57 8.70 39.77
CA LYS A 241 8.57 7.93 39.02
C LYS A 241 7.22 8.63 39.02
N GLU A 242 6.84 9.22 40.16
CA GLU A 242 5.57 9.93 40.32
C GLU A 242 5.54 11.20 39.47
N ALA A 243 6.66 11.92 39.39
CA ALA A 243 6.80 13.08 38.51
C ALA A 243 6.69 12.68 37.02
N LEU A 244 7.31 11.55 36.64
CA LEU A 244 7.18 10.98 35.30
C LEU A 244 5.72 10.62 34.97
N LEU A 245 5.06 9.82 35.82
CA LEU A 245 3.69 9.36 35.58
C LEU A 245 2.67 10.49 35.59
N LYS A 246 2.92 11.54 36.38
CA LYS A 246 2.08 12.75 36.38
C LYS A 246 2.25 13.57 35.11
N ALA A 247 3.45 13.67 34.57
CA ALA A 247 3.75 14.45 33.38
C ALA A 247 3.45 13.69 32.07
N GLU A 248 3.62 12.36 32.07
CA GLU A 248 3.50 11.49 30.89
C GLU A 248 2.63 10.26 31.21
N PRO A 249 1.32 10.43 31.46
CA PRO A 249 0.41 9.36 31.95
C PRO A 249 0.18 8.23 30.94
N THR A 250 0.52 8.44 29.67
CA THR A 250 0.41 7.44 28.60
C THR A 250 1.71 6.66 28.36
N CYS A 251 2.74 6.91 29.17
CA CYS A 251 4.03 6.22 29.07
C CYS A 251 3.83 4.72 29.33
N LYS A 252 4.08 3.88 28.33
CA LYS A 252 4.03 2.41 28.43
C LYS A 252 5.44 1.82 28.60
N ALA A 253 6.51 2.59 28.40
CA ALA A 253 7.88 2.19 28.62
C ALA A 253 8.69 3.36 29.16
N ALA A 254 9.41 3.13 30.25
CA ALA A 254 10.26 4.13 30.88
C ALA A 254 11.58 3.51 31.36
N THR A 255 12.61 4.32 31.53
CA THR A 255 13.85 3.90 32.18
C THR A 255 14.18 4.83 33.34
N ASP A 256 14.81 4.30 34.38
CA ASP A 256 15.37 5.07 35.51
C ASP A 256 16.88 5.35 35.34
N GLY A 257 17.44 5.01 34.17
CA GLY A 257 18.86 5.08 33.84
C GLY A 257 19.64 3.79 34.11
N VAL A 258 19.04 2.79 34.76
CA VAL A 258 19.64 1.48 35.08
C VAL A 258 18.78 0.33 34.54
N ASN A 259 17.46 0.46 34.68
CA ASN A 259 16.45 -0.52 34.32
C ASN A 259 15.45 0.09 33.33
N THR A 260 14.85 -0.77 32.51
CA THR A 260 13.75 -0.39 31.60
C THR A 260 12.48 -1.12 32.02
N PHE A 261 11.41 -0.35 32.23
CA PHE A 261 10.10 -0.77 32.70
C PHE A 261 9.09 -0.73 31.56
N PHE A 262 8.17 -1.71 31.48
CA PHE A 262 7.18 -1.81 30.40
C PHE A 262 5.77 -2.12 30.93
N GLY A 263 4.74 -1.54 30.30
CA GLY A 263 3.32 -1.80 30.53
C GLY A 263 2.92 -1.72 32.01
N LYS A 264 2.21 -2.73 32.50
CA LYS A 264 1.77 -2.82 33.91
C LYS A 264 2.93 -2.90 34.92
N ASN A 265 4.16 -3.19 34.49
CA ASN A 265 5.34 -3.16 35.38
C ASN A 265 5.79 -1.73 35.68
N LEU A 266 5.34 -0.74 34.89
CA LEU A 266 5.47 0.67 35.25
C LEU A 266 4.63 1.00 36.49
N GLU A 267 3.55 0.25 36.76
CA GLU A 267 2.70 0.41 37.95
C GLU A 267 3.11 -0.52 39.10
N ALA A 268 3.54 -1.77 38.80
CA ALA A 268 3.64 -2.86 39.77
C ALA A 268 4.96 -3.00 40.57
N GLY A 269 5.94 -2.11 40.42
CA GLY A 269 7.00 -1.95 41.44
C GLY A 269 8.35 -2.59 41.14
N THR A 270 9.31 -2.05 41.90
CA THR A 270 10.76 -2.18 41.88
C THR A 270 11.27 -3.62 41.89
N LEU A 271 12.27 -3.91 41.07
CA LEU A 271 13.13 -5.09 41.23
C LEU A 271 14.59 -4.66 41.26
N MET A 272 15.24 -5.00 42.38
CA MET A 272 16.63 -4.75 42.81
C MET A 272 16.91 -3.42 43.52
N GLY A 273 17.49 -3.53 44.71
CA GLY A 273 17.85 -2.40 45.58
C GLY A 273 18.94 -1.54 44.94
N TYR A 274 18.73 -0.23 45.00
CA TYR A 274 19.73 0.75 44.61
C TYR A 274 20.80 0.88 45.71
N PRO A 275 22.07 1.17 45.37
CA PRO A 275 23.07 1.58 46.36
C PRO A 275 22.57 2.78 47.17
N GLU A 276 22.98 2.91 48.45
CA GLU A 276 22.46 3.92 49.41
C GLU A 276 22.52 5.38 48.94
N ASN A 277 23.28 5.70 47.88
CA ASN A 277 23.45 7.05 47.34
C ASN A 277 23.02 7.21 45.87
N PHE A 278 22.34 6.22 45.28
CA PHE A 278 21.92 6.29 43.87
C PHE A 278 20.54 6.95 43.75
N VAL A 279 20.48 8.08 43.03
CA VAL A 279 19.23 8.79 42.69
C VAL A 279 18.85 8.46 41.24
N PRO A 280 17.78 7.67 41.01
CA PRO A 280 17.35 7.32 39.65
C PRO A 280 16.83 8.53 38.87
N GLU A 281 17.13 8.58 37.57
CA GLU A 281 16.64 9.60 36.63
C GLU A 281 15.65 8.96 35.65
N TRP A 282 14.37 9.27 35.82
CA TRP A 282 13.28 8.68 35.07
C TRP A 282 13.08 9.34 33.71
N LYS A 283 12.90 8.54 32.67
CA LYS A 283 12.72 8.97 31.28
C LYS A 283 11.64 8.12 30.61
N CYS A 284 10.66 8.75 29.96
CA CYS A 284 9.71 8.02 29.11
C CYS A 284 10.36 7.68 27.76
N LEU A 285 10.11 6.49 27.22
CA LEU A 285 10.70 5.99 25.98
C LEU A 285 9.71 5.89 24.80
N ASP A 286 8.43 6.23 25.01
CA ASP A 286 7.34 5.91 24.07
C ASP A 286 6.84 7.05 23.18
N LYS A 287 7.63 8.11 22.98
CA LYS A 287 7.16 9.22 22.13
C LYS A 287 7.30 8.91 20.64
N LYS A 288 6.32 8.20 20.08
CA LYS A 288 6.02 8.31 18.65
C LYS A 288 5.26 9.62 18.39
N GLU A 289 5.50 10.25 17.24
CA GLU A 289 4.87 11.49 16.80
C GLU A 289 3.40 11.54 17.22
N GLU A 290 3.02 12.58 17.98
CA GLU A 290 1.60 12.80 18.28
C GLU A 290 0.90 13.07 16.94
N THR A 291 0.17 12.08 16.46
CA THR A 291 -0.85 12.30 15.44
C THR A 291 -1.76 13.43 15.92
N PRO A 292 -2.11 14.41 15.06
CA PRO A 292 -2.90 15.55 15.49
C PRO A 292 -4.22 15.05 16.08
N LYS A 293 -4.38 15.23 17.40
CA LYS A 293 -5.59 14.83 18.16
C LYS A 293 -6.85 15.60 17.73
N ILE A 294 -6.67 16.61 16.90
CA ILE A 294 -7.75 17.44 16.35
C ILE A 294 -7.69 17.27 14.83
N CYS A 295 -8.65 16.52 14.30
CA CYS A 295 -8.88 16.42 12.88
C CYS A 295 -10.02 17.36 12.47
N THR A 296 -9.94 17.90 11.26
CA THR A 296 -11.09 18.59 10.67
C THR A 296 -12.23 17.59 10.49
N LEU A 297 -13.47 18.07 10.57
CA LEU A 297 -14.67 17.27 10.25
C LEU A 297 -14.92 17.18 8.73
N GLU A 298 -13.93 17.57 7.92
CA GLU A 298 -14.00 17.45 6.48
C GLU A 298 -14.07 15.97 6.09
N TYR A 299 -15.05 15.64 5.26
CA TYR A 299 -15.24 14.29 4.77
C TYR A 299 -14.47 14.10 3.47
N ALA A 300 -13.26 13.55 3.59
CA ALA A 300 -12.38 13.18 2.50
C ALA A 300 -11.93 11.73 2.74
N PRO A 301 -12.85 10.75 2.57
CA PRO A 301 -12.72 9.43 3.15
C PRO A 301 -11.49 8.70 2.64
N VAL A 302 -10.94 7.83 3.48
CA VAL A 302 -9.83 6.95 3.14
C VAL A 302 -10.05 5.56 3.70
N CYS A 303 -9.66 4.54 2.94
CA CYS A 303 -9.67 3.16 3.38
C CYS A 303 -8.31 2.84 4.01
N GLY A 304 -8.29 2.36 5.26
CA GLY A 304 -7.08 1.90 5.94
C GLY A 304 -6.65 0.50 5.49
N VAL A 305 -5.38 0.16 5.74
CA VAL A 305 -4.87 -1.21 5.52
C VAL A 305 -5.56 -2.25 6.41
N ASP A 306 -6.22 -1.81 7.47
CA ASP A 306 -7.08 -2.61 8.35
C ASP A 306 -8.49 -2.85 7.77
N GLY A 307 -8.81 -2.32 6.58
CA GLY A 307 -10.10 -2.46 5.93
C GLY A 307 -11.19 -1.55 6.48
N LYS A 308 -10.85 -0.57 7.32
CA LYS A 308 -11.81 0.41 7.88
C LYS A 308 -11.82 1.71 7.09
N THR A 309 -13.01 2.28 6.90
CA THR A 309 -13.18 3.62 6.34
C THR A 309 -12.98 4.67 7.43
N TYR A 310 -12.07 5.61 7.19
CA TYR A 310 -11.85 6.78 8.03
C TYR A 310 -12.36 8.03 7.31
N GLY A 311 -12.97 8.95 8.06
CA GLY A 311 -13.58 10.16 7.48
C GLY A 311 -12.59 11.06 6.75
N ASN A 312 -11.32 11.04 7.17
CA ASN A 312 -10.20 11.65 6.45
C ASN A 312 -8.86 11.04 6.88
N LYS A 313 -7.77 11.43 6.20
CA LYS A 313 -6.40 10.98 6.49
C LYS A 313 -5.97 11.25 7.93
N CYS A 314 -6.39 12.36 8.51
CA CYS A 314 -6.10 12.68 9.91
C CYS A 314 -6.82 11.72 10.86
N ALA A 315 -8.12 11.46 10.60
CA ALA A 315 -8.94 10.55 11.39
C ALA A 315 -8.44 9.10 11.39
N ALA A 316 -7.60 8.72 10.40
CA ALA A 316 -6.93 7.42 10.36
C ALA A 316 -5.80 7.27 11.39
N GLY A 317 -5.30 8.37 11.98
CA GLY A 317 -4.23 8.34 12.97
C GLY A 317 -2.99 7.60 12.45
N ASP A 318 -2.55 6.58 13.19
CA ASP A 318 -1.38 5.75 12.83
C ASP A 318 -1.68 4.68 11.78
N THR A 319 -2.95 4.50 11.41
CA THR A 319 -3.34 3.48 10.42
C THR A 319 -2.85 3.90 9.04
N LYS A 320 -2.00 3.07 8.43
CA LYS A 320 -1.56 3.30 7.04
C LYS A 320 -2.77 3.32 6.11
N ILE A 321 -2.80 4.30 5.22
CA ILE A 321 -3.85 4.44 4.22
C ILE A 321 -3.61 3.44 3.09
N ALA A 322 -4.62 2.62 2.79
CA ALA A 322 -4.65 1.75 1.64
C ALA A 322 -5.01 2.52 0.36
N TYR A 323 -6.08 3.33 0.40
CA TYR A 323 -6.49 4.17 -0.71
C TYR A 323 -7.40 5.32 -0.31
N GLU A 324 -7.51 6.33 -1.19
CA GLU A 324 -8.48 7.40 -1.08
C GLU A 324 -9.88 6.90 -1.51
N GLY A 325 -10.90 7.24 -0.72
CA GLY A 325 -12.27 6.72 -0.84
C GLY A 325 -12.65 5.78 0.30
N GLU A 326 -13.95 5.48 0.42
CA GLU A 326 -14.46 4.50 1.37
C GLU A 326 -14.07 3.07 0.99
N CYS A 327 -13.91 2.19 1.98
CA CYS A 327 -13.64 0.77 1.73
C CYS A 327 -14.82 0.09 1.00
N LYS A 328 -14.53 -0.60 -0.11
CA LYS A 328 -15.53 -1.37 -0.85
C LYS A 328 -15.83 -2.70 -0.17
N MET A 329 -17.11 -3.10 -0.15
CA MET A 329 -17.57 -4.38 0.43
C MET A 329 -18.04 -5.34 -0.67
N LYS A 330 -17.59 -6.61 -0.61
CA LYS A 330 -18.08 -7.72 -1.45
C LYS A 330 -18.38 -8.92 -0.56
N ASN A 331 -19.56 -9.53 -0.70
CA ASN A 331 -20.01 -10.68 0.12
C ASN A 331 -19.93 -10.44 1.65
N GLY A 332 -20.09 -9.17 2.09
CA GLY A 332 -20.01 -8.79 3.50
C GLY A 332 -18.59 -8.72 4.10
N LEU A 333 -17.56 -8.92 3.27
CA LEU A 333 -16.16 -8.65 3.61
C LEU A 333 -15.68 -7.41 2.87
N SER A 334 -14.72 -6.67 3.45
CA SER A 334 -14.01 -5.62 2.71
C SER A 334 -13.23 -6.20 1.53
N GLU A 335 -12.89 -5.37 0.55
CA GLU A 335 -12.07 -5.77 -0.61
C GLU A 335 -10.71 -6.37 -0.17
N ASN A 336 -10.09 -5.80 0.87
CA ASN A 336 -8.86 -6.32 1.46
C ASN A 336 -9.07 -7.71 2.09
N GLU A 337 -10.14 -7.89 2.86
CA GLU A 337 -10.49 -9.18 3.47
C GLU A 337 -10.80 -10.25 2.42
N ASN A 338 -11.44 -9.87 1.30
CA ASN A 338 -11.70 -10.78 0.19
C ASN A 338 -10.39 -11.23 -0.49
N ASN A 339 -9.47 -10.30 -0.75
CA ASN A 339 -8.17 -10.60 -1.33
C ASN A 339 -7.32 -11.48 -0.39
N GLN A 340 -7.36 -11.18 0.91
CA GLN A 340 -6.73 -11.99 1.94
C GLN A 340 -7.33 -13.41 1.97
N LEU A 341 -8.66 -13.52 1.90
CA LEU A 341 -9.35 -14.80 1.88
C LEU A 341 -8.94 -15.64 0.68
N GLN A 342 -8.93 -15.07 -0.53
CA GLN A 342 -8.54 -15.79 -1.76
C GLN A 342 -7.09 -16.28 -1.70
N THR A 343 -6.19 -15.46 -1.15
CA THR A 343 -4.78 -15.81 -0.98
C THR A 343 -4.61 -16.96 0.02
N LEU A 344 -5.20 -16.81 1.20
CA LEU A 344 -5.17 -17.86 2.23
C LEU A 344 -5.84 -19.15 1.76
N GLU A 345 -6.90 -19.06 0.96
CA GLU A 345 -7.58 -20.23 0.39
C GLU A 345 -6.63 -21.06 -0.50
N LYS A 346 -5.82 -20.42 -1.35
CA LYS A 346 -4.82 -21.13 -2.18
C LYS A 346 -3.75 -21.83 -1.32
N ASP A 347 -3.24 -21.15 -0.30
CA ASP A 347 -2.14 -21.66 0.52
C ASP A 347 -2.56 -22.74 1.53
N ILE A 348 -3.74 -22.57 2.13
CA ILE A 348 -4.28 -23.46 3.18
C ILE A 348 -4.98 -24.66 2.55
N LEU A 349 -5.75 -24.50 1.46
CA LEU A 349 -6.42 -25.64 0.81
C LEU A 349 -5.43 -26.59 0.11
N LYS A 350 -4.16 -26.21 -0.06
CA LYS A 350 -3.13 -27.13 -0.55
C LYS A 350 -2.65 -28.12 0.51
N ARG A 351 -2.66 -27.74 1.79
CA ARG A 351 -2.02 -28.52 2.88
C ARG A 351 -2.95 -28.91 4.03
N TYR A 352 -4.01 -28.13 4.29
CA TYR A 352 -4.87 -28.28 5.47
C TYR A 352 -6.36 -28.31 5.13
N LYS A 353 -6.69 -28.51 3.85
CA LYS A 353 -8.06 -28.55 3.31
C LYS A 353 -9.02 -29.38 4.15
N ASP A 354 -8.61 -30.59 4.55
CA ASP A 354 -9.49 -31.52 5.25
C ASP A 354 -9.73 -31.13 6.71
N LEU A 355 -8.70 -30.62 7.38
CA LEU A 355 -8.85 -30.12 8.75
C LEU A 355 -9.82 -28.94 8.78
N VAL A 356 -9.58 -27.96 7.92
CA VAL A 356 -10.35 -26.73 7.85
C VAL A 356 -11.79 -26.99 7.40
N HIS A 357 -12.00 -27.83 6.37
CA HIS A 357 -13.33 -28.23 5.96
C HIS A 357 -14.10 -28.95 7.07
N ARG A 358 -13.45 -29.86 7.81
CA ARG A 358 -14.11 -30.57 8.92
C ARG A 358 -14.56 -29.60 10.01
N VAL A 359 -13.71 -28.64 10.40
CA VAL A 359 -14.04 -27.62 11.40
C VAL A 359 -15.21 -26.76 10.93
N LEU A 360 -15.14 -26.20 9.73
CA LEU A 360 -16.20 -25.33 9.19
C LEU A 360 -17.50 -26.08 8.95
N LYS A 361 -17.45 -27.35 8.51
CA LYS A 361 -18.64 -28.19 8.35
C LYS A 361 -19.32 -28.44 9.69
N LYS A 362 -18.56 -28.79 10.73
CA LYS A 362 -19.10 -29.00 12.08
C LYS A 362 -19.67 -27.71 12.65
N TYR A 363 -18.99 -26.58 12.45
CA TYR A 363 -19.45 -25.26 12.84
C TYR A 363 -20.81 -24.92 12.21
N LYS A 364 -20.91 -25.00 10.87
CA LYS A 364 -22.15 -24.72 10.14
C LYS A 364 -23.29 -25.66 10.54
N ALA A 365 -23.00 -26.95 10.71
CA ALA A 365 -24.01 -27.94 11.11
C ALA A 365 -24.53 -27.71 12.54
N ASN A 366 -23.68 -27.22 13.45
CA ASN A 366 -24.12 -26.88 14.81
C ASN A 366 -24.91 -25.57 14.84
N LEU A 367 -24.49 -24.57 14.07
CA LEU A 367 -25.24 -23.32 13.90
C LEU A 367 -26.65 -23.56 13.37
N ALA A 368 -26.79 -24.41 12.35
CA ALA A 368 -28.08 -24.69 11.72
C ALA A 368 -29.14 -25.29 12.67
N LYS A 369 -28.74 -25.81 13.83
CA LYS A 369 -29.65 -26.37 14.86
C LYS A 369 -30.20 -25.32 15.82
N LEU A 370 -29.72 -24.08 15.74
CA LEU A 370 -30.03 -23.01 16.69
C LEU A 370 -31.01 -22.00 16.10
N SER A 371 -31.70 -21.27 16.97
CA SER A 371 -32.49 -20.08 16.56
C SER A 371 -31.56 -18.97 16.07
N THR A 372 -32.07 -18.07 15.24
CA THR A 372 -31.28 -16.97 14.65
C THR A 372 -30.55 -16.13 15.70
N GLU A 373 -31.19 -15.81 16.82
CA GLU A 373 -30.58 -15.06 17.93
C GLU A 373 -29.40 -15.82 18.56
N LYS A 374 -29.58 -17.13 18.83
CA LYS A 374 -28.51 -18.00 19.34
C LYS A 374 -27.40 -18.24 18.30
N GLN A 375 -27.74 -18.22 17.01
CA GLN A 375 -26.73 -18.28 15.94
C GLN A 375 -25.81 -17.06 15.98
N ARG A 376 -26.35 -15.86 16.21
CA ARG A 376 -25.54 -14.64 16.38
C ARG A 376 -24.62 -14.75 17.58
N GLU A 377 -25.16 -15.08 18.75
CA GLU A 377 -24.40 -15.20 19.99
C GLU A 377 -23.25 -16.21 19.88
N VAL A 378 -23.51 -17.38 19.28
CA VAL A 378 -22.48 -18.40 19.08
C VAL A 378 -21.44 -17.95 18.05
N ASN A 379 -21.85 -17.28 16.98
CA ASN A 379 -20.93 -16.76 15.96
C ASN A 379 -19.96 -15.73 16.56
N ASP A 380 -20.48 -14.79 17.35
CA ASP A 380 -19.68 -13.73 17.98
C ASP A 380 -18.68 -14.31 19.00
N LYS A 381 -19.12 -15.27 19.82
CA LYS A 381 -18.23 -16.00 20.76
C LYS A 381 -17.14 -16.79 20.05
N VAL A 382 -17.42 -17.31 18.86
CA VAL A 382 -16.42 -18.03 18.06
C VAL A 382 -15.40 -17.06 17.48
N LEU A 383 -15.85 -15.92 16.94
CA LEU A 383 -14.97 -14.87 16.44
C LEU A 383 -14.06 -14.35 17.55
N GLU A 384 -14.60 -13.98 18.71
CA GLU A 384 -13.82 -13.50 19.86
C GLU A 384 -12.72 -14.47 20.27
N LYS A 385 -13.03 -15.78 20.31
CA LYS A 385 -12.03 -16.83 20.61
C LYS A 385 -10.93 -16.93 19.57
N ILE A 386 -11.27 -16.76 18.29
CA ILE A 386 -10.29 -16.79 17.20
C ILE A 386 -9.40 -15.55 17.29
N SER A 387 -10.00 -14.36 17.37
CA SER A 387 -9.29 -13.08 17.46
C SER A 387 -8.36 -13.05 18.67
N LYS A 388 -8.82 -13.50 19.85
CA LYS A 388 -7.96 -13.61 21.05
C LYS A 388 -6.74 -14.50 20.85
N LYS A 389 -6.87 -15.62 20.14
CA LYS A 389 -5.72 -16.49 19.83
C LYS A 389 -4.75 -15.84 18.84
N ILE A 390 -5.28 -15.08 17.87
CA ILE A 390 -4.47 -14.30 16.94
C ILE A 390 -3.69 -13.21 17.72
N GLU A 391 -4.36 -12.53 18.65
CA GLU A 391 -3.75 -11.56 19.55
C GLU A 391 -2.67 -12.20 20.44
N GLU A 392 -2.92 -13.37 21.04
CA GLU A 392 -1.91 -14.08 21.84
C GLU A 392 -0.65 -14.42 21.03
N ILE A 393 -0.82 -14.87 19.78
CA ILE A 393 0.30 -15.16 18.87
C ILE A 393 1.06 -13.88 18.51
N THR A 394 0.36 -12.79 18.21
CA THR A 394 0.99 -11.51 17.83
C THR A 394 1.57 -10.73 19.01
N TYR A 395 1.02 -10.89 20.21
CA TYR A 395 1.57 -10.30 21.44
C TYR A 395 2.87 -11.01 21.87
N SER A 396 2.91 -12.33 21.72
CA SER A 396 4.09 -13.13 22.07
C SER A 396 5.25 -12.99 21.07
N ASN A 397 5.01 -12.33 19.93
CA ASN A 397 5.99 -12.13 18.84
C ASN A 397 5.84 -10.69 18.32
N PRO A 398 6.65 -9.72 18.81
CA PRO A 398 6.49 -8.30 18.50
C PRO A 398 6.42 -8.01 17.00
N GLN A 399 5.77 -6.89 16.61
CA GLN A 399 5.51 -6.45 15.23
C GLN A 399 6.77 -6.34 14.33
N ASP A 400 7.97 -6.34 14.92
CA ASP A 400 9.25 -6.26 14.22
C ASP A 400 9.98 -7.62 14.14
N VAL A 401 9.36 -8.70 14.64
CA VAL A 401 9.95 -10.04 14.74
C VAL A 401 9.09 -11.04 13.97
N ALA A 402 9.76 -11.75 13.07
CA ALA A 402 9.24 -12.90 12.35
C ALA A 402 8.47 -13.90 13.23
N LEU A 403 7.23 -14.26 12.85
CA LEU A 403 6.63 -15.49 13.39
C LEU A 403 7.47 -16.68 12.91
N SER A 404 7.84 -17.57 13.83
CA SER A 404 8.45 -18.85 13.45
C SER A 404 7.53 -19.62 12.51
N GLU A 405 8.10 -20.50 11.67
CA GLU A 405 7.32 -21.30 10.70
C GLU A 405 6.13 -22.02 11.36
N LYS A 406 6.28 -22.46 12.62
CA LYS A 406 5.22 -23.07 13.42
C LYS A 406 4.09 -22.07 13.73
N TYR A 407 4.40 -20.87 14.19
CA TYR A 407 3.40 -19.87 14.57
C TYR A 407 2.74 -19.22 13.35
N ALA A 408 3.49 -18.99 12.27
CA ALA A 408 2.95 -18.49 11.00
C ALA A 408 1.87 -19.44 10.42
N LYS A 409 2.11 -20.76 10.49
CA LYS A 409 1.10 -21.77 10.09
C LYS A 409 -0.18 -21.67 10.91
N ILE A 410 -0.06 -21.54 12.24
CA ILE A 410 -1.21 -21.45 13.14
C ILE A 410 -1.97 -20.15 12.89
N TYR A 411 -1.25 -19.02 12.77
CA TYR A 411 -1.82 -17.72 12.48
C TYR A 411 -2.64 -17.76 11.18
N ASN A 412 -2.07 -18.25 10.08
CA ASN A 412 -2.76 -18.31 8.78
C ASN A 412 -4.06 -19.12 8.85
N ILE A 413 -4.05 -20.27 9.55
CA ILE A 413 -5.26 -21.09 9.74
C ILE A 413 -6.31 -20.33 10.54
N LEU A 414 -5.91 -19.64 11.62
CA LEU A 414 -6.84 -18.85 12.44
C LEU A 414 -7.43 -17.68 11.66
N SER A 415 -6.62 -16.91 10.92
CA SER A 415 -7.09 -15.80 10.09
C SER A 415 -8.06 -16.26 9.00
N TYR A 416 -7.79 -17.40 8.36
CA TYR A 416 -8.72 -17.97 7.39
C TYR A 416 -10.05 -18.40 8.02
N LEU A 417 -10.00 -19.03 9.19
CA LEU A 417 -11.21 -19.42 9.92
C LEU A 417 -12.02 -18.19 10.34
N GLU A 418 -11.36 -17.14 10.82
CA GLU A 418 -11.99 -15.87 11.18
C GLU A 418 -12.79 -15.30 9.99
N LEU A 419 -12.15 -15.16 8.82
CA LEU A 419 -12.78 -14.63 7.61
C LEU A 419 -13.96 -15.49 7.15
N LYS A 420 -13.83 -16.83 7.14
CA LYS A 420 -14.95 -17.73 6.76
C LYS A 420 -16.09 -17.69 7.79
N VAL A 421 -15.79 -17.50 9.07
CA VAL A 421 -16.82 -17.35 10.13
C VAL A 421 -17.57 -16.01 9.96
N LYS A 422 -16.86 -14.90 9.70
CA LYS A 422 -17.48 -13.60 9.38
C LYS A 422 -18.47 -13.70 8.21
N MET A 423 -18.10 -14.40 7.14
CA MET A 423 -19.00 -14.64 5.99
C MET A 423 -20.28 -15.41 6.38
N VAL A 424 -20.16 -16.40 7.27
CA VAL A 424 -21.31 -17.17 7.76
C VAL A 424 -22.22 -16.29 8.61
N GLY A 425 -21.66 -15.47 9.50
CA GLY A 425 -22.41 -14.50 10.31
C GLY A 425 -23.23 -13.54 9.43
N ASN A 426 -22.59 -12.94 8.43
CA ASN A 426 -23.25 -12.04 7.48
C ASN A 426 -24.43 -12.70 6.74
N SER A 427 -24.29 -13.98 6.39
CA SER A 427 -25.35 -14.74 5.70
C SER A 427 -26.57 -15.02 6.59
N ILE A 428 -26.41 -14.96 7.91
CA ILE A 428 -27.45 -15.17 8.93
C ILE A 428 -28.06 -13.82 9.38
N GLY A 429 -27.71 -12.72 8.70
CA GLY A 429 -28.17 -11.38 9.05
C GLY A 429 -27.58 -10.86 10.36
N VAL A 430 -26.42 -11.39 10.77
CA VAL A 430 -25.54 -10.67 11.71
C VAL A 430 -24.96 -9.52 10.92
N LYS A 431 -25.32 -8.27 11.25
CA LYS A 431 -24.47 -7.16 10.83
C LYS A 431 -23.14 -7.38 11.55
N ASN A 432 -22.02 -7.45 10.83
CA ASN A 432 -20.71 -7.22 11.41
C ASN A 432 -20.77 -5.81 12.02
N VAL A 433 -21.21 -5.72 13.27
CA VAL A 433 -20.97 -4.54 14.09
C VAL A 433 -19.52 -4.69 14.44
N ASP A 434 -18.68 -3.81 13.89
CA ASP A 434 -17.34 -3.59 14.39
C ASP A 434 -17.44 -3.58 15.92
N SER A 435 -16.93 -4.62 16.55
CA SER A 435 -17.01 -4.81 18.00
C SER A 435 -16.00 -3.90 18.68
N VAL A 436 -16.18 -2.60 18.49
CA VAL A 436 -15.89 -1.55 19.46
C VAL A 436 -17.01 -0.51 19.31
N LYS A 437 -18.12 -0.69 20.03
CA LYS A 437 -18.88 0.47 20.50
C LYS A 437 -17.93 1.25 21.40
N LYS A 438 -17.20 2.22 20.83
CA LYS A 438 -16.68 3.33 21.62
C LYS A 438 -17.91 4.16 21.97
N CYS A 439 -18.19 4.27 23.26
CA CYS A 439 -18.97 5.39 23.75
C CYS A 439 -18.28 6.66 23.25
N ASP A 440 -18.97 7.46 22.45
CA ASP A 440 -18.52 8.81 22.14
C ASP A 440 -18.46 9.57 23.47
N THR A 441 -17.26 9.98 23.86
CA THR A 441 -16.98 10.65 25.13
C THR A 441 -17.23 12.15 25.06
N THR A 442 -18.10 12.61 24.16
CA THR A 442 -18.41 14.04 23.99
C THR A 442 -19.81 14.44 24.40
N ASP A 443 -20.65 13.52 24.91
CA ASP A 443 -21.99 13.90 25.37
C ASP A 443 -22.15 13.76 26.88
N SER A 444 -22.05 14.89 27.57
CA SER A 444 -22.43 15.04 28.96
C SER A 444 -23.96 15.07 29.09
N SER A 445 -24.66 13.99 28.74
CA SER A 445 -26.01 13.74 29.28
C SER A 445 -26.51 12.32 28.97
N SER A 446 -26.66 11.55 30.05
CA SER A 446 -27.72 10.57 30.32
C SER A 446 -28.10 9.49 29.27
N GLN A 447 -27.92 8.23 29.74
CA GLN A 447 -28.64 6.98 29.39
C GLN A 447 -28.04 6.04 28.33
N CYS A 448 -27.00 5.30 28.72
CA CYS A 448 -26.87 3.90 28.32
C CYS A 448 -27.64 3.02 29.33
N LYS A 449 -28.79 2.45 28.93
CA LYS A 449 -29.41 1.34 29.67
C LYS A 449 -29.44 0.08 28.79
N LYS A 450 -28.74 -0.92 29.32
CA LYS A 450 -28.74 -2.39 29.11
C LYS A 450 -28.87 -2.92 27.69
#